data_AF-A0A3B5PPW7-F1
#
_entry.id   AF-A0A3B5PPW7-F1
#
_cell.length_a   1.000
_cell.length_b   1.000
_cell.length_c   1.000
_cell.angle_alpha   90.00
_cell.angle_beta   90.00
_cell.angle_gamma   90.00
#
_symmetry.space_group_name_H-M   'P 1'
#
loop_
_entity.id
_entity.type
_entity.pdbx_description
1 polymer ?
#
loop_
_entity_poly.entity_id
_entity_poly.type
_entity_poly.pdbx_seq_one_letter_code
_entity_poly.pdbx_strand_id
1 'polypeptide(L)'
;LAGAASVGSWGYRRPSYRINRRLTGQEMDVQRLQNVAYLYLCRLEEAKRWMEAVLGAELPGPVELERTLRNGVTLAKLSHHFDPAHVPLERIYDPDQHRYQDVGLQYRHTENINLWRSAMMSAGLPSVFYPETIDVYNGKNIPKLIHCIHALSHFLSQQGLAPPILGLKGKVSFTDEEINHMELELSQHHDPMESFEDIGDILTEELSVDAAAVQTAVDAVNAAVARGQLGATAQALRNPAALLTGLQEAHMSSYQEALEQARMRKAELAADQVRSDWSEKEPFHPIIQIFCQQAELQAGPGAANPGGTGRASLLLRGSGPASGWPRRLLCGSP
;
A
#
# COMPACT_ATOMS: atom_id res chain seq x y z
N LEU A 1 34.67 55.24 52.48
CA LEU A 1 33.32 55.61 52.97
C LEU A 1 32.34 55.43 51.80
N ALA A 2 31.41 54.48 51.95
CA ALA A 2 30.16 54.20 51.18
C ALA A 2 30.20 54.31 49.64
N GLY A 3 29.85 53.32 48.81
CA GLY A 3 28.90 52.22 48.96
C GLY A 3 27.59 52.54 48.20
N ALA A 4 27.40 52.00 46.99
CA ALA A 4 26.09 51.70 46.39
C ALA A 4 26.25 50.89 45.09
N ALA A 5 25.62 49.71 45.06
CA ALA A 5 25.49 48.82 43.90
C ALA A 5 24.18 49.08 43.14
N SER A 6 24.16 48.82 41.82
CA SER A 6 22.94 48.62 41.01
C SER A 6 23.36 47.83 39.75
N VAL A 7 23.28 46.50 39.73
CA VAL A 7 22.14 45.65 39.30
C VAL A 7 21.76 45.82 37.81
N GLY A 8 22.30 44.90 37.01
CA GLY A 8 21.69 44.17 35.89
C GLY A 8 20.67 44.83 34.96
N SER A 9 21.04 44.94 33.68
CA SER A 9 20.09 44.95 32.57
C SER A 9 20.39 43.77 31.64
N TRP A 10 19.73 42.64 31.90
CA TRP A 10 19.66 41.51 30.97
C TRP A 10 18.88 41.95 29.73
N GLY A 11 19.56 42.04 28.59
CA GLY A 11 18.95 42.30 27.31
C GLY A 11 18.06 41.14 26.88
N TYR A 12 16.77 41.22 27.20
CA TYR A 12 15.76 40.38 26.57
C TYR A 12 15.65 40.78 25.10
N ARG A 13 16.26 39.98 24.22
CA ARG A 13 15.92 39.97 22.79
C ARG A 13 14.42 39.67 22.70
N ARG A 14 13.66 40.63 22.17
CA ARG A 14 12.24 40.43 21.85
C ARG A 14 12.10 39.22 20.93
N PRO A 15 11.18 38.28 21.20
CA PRO A 15 10.84 37.24 20.24
C PRO A 15 10.33 37.93 18.97
N SER A 16 10.94 37.62 17.84
CA SER A 16 10.42 37.95 16.52
C SER A 16 9.02 37.36 16.42
N TYR A 17 8.01 38.22 16.55
CA TYR A 17 6.65 37.89 16.20
C TYR A 17 6.69 37.47 14.73
N ARG A 18 6.51 36.17 14.45
CA ARG A 18 6.07 35.77 13.11
C ARG A 18 4.76 36.50 12.91
N ILE A 19 4.74 37.48 12.03
CA ILE A 19 3.50 38.11 11.57
C ILE A 19 2.73 36.96 10.93
N ASN A 20 1.79 36.36 11.66
CA ASN A 20 0.74 35.55 11.08
C ASN A 20 -0.13 36.50 10.27
N ARG A 21 0.33 36.82 9.07
CA ARG A 21 -0.44 37.54 8.05
C ARG A 21 -1.69 36.70 7.81
N ARG A 22 -2.86 37.24 8.17
CA ARG A 22 -4.13 36.60 7.80
C ARG A 22 -4.19 36.57 6.29
N LEU A 23 -4.19 35.37 5.73
CA LEU A 23 -4.36 35.16 4.30
C LEU A 23 -5.75 35.67 3.91
N THR A 24 -5.83 36.31 2.75
CA THR A 24 -7.10 36.67 2.14
C THR A 24 -7.87 35.41 1.74
N GLY A 25 -9.19 35.50 1.54
CA GLY A 25 -10.00 34.37 1.08
C GLY A 25 -9.45 33.74 -0.22
N GLN A 26 -8.98 34.59 -1.14
CA GLN A 26 -8.33 34.17 -2.37
C GLN A 26 -7.00 33.43 -2.12
N GLU A 27 -6.15 33.93 -1.21
CA GLU A 27 -4.89 33.26 -0.86
C GLU A 27 -5.13 31.91 -0.14
N MET A 28 -6.19 31.78 0.66
CA MET A 28 -6.57 30.50 1.29
C MET A 28 -7.06 29.48 0.25
N ASP A 29 -7.81 29.93 -0.76
CA ASP A 29 -8.28 29.06 -1.85
C ASP A 29 -7.12 28.57 -2.72
N VAL A 30 -6.17 29.45 -3.08
CA VAL A 30 -4.95 29.07 -3.80
C VAL A 30 -4.15 28.05 -3.01
N GLN A 31 -3.92 28.30 -1.71
CA GLN A 31 -3.19 27.36 -0.87
C GLN A 31 -3.90 26.01 -0.73
N ARG A 32 -5.24 26.00 -0.72
CA ARG A 32 -6.02 24.76 -0.72
C ARG A 32 -5.86 23.99 -2.02
N LEU A 33 -5.93 24.65 -3.18
CA LEU A 33 -5.76 24.02 -4.49
C LEU A 33 -4.34 23.45 -4.67
N GLN A 34 -3.31 24.21 -4.30
CA GLN A 34 -1.93 23.74 -4.31
C GLN A 34 -1.74 22.51 -3.41
N ASN A 35 -2.38 22.48 -2.24
CA ASN A 35 -2.36 21.30 -1.38
C ASN A 35 -3.05 20.10 -2.04
N VAL A 36 -4.18 20.29 -2.73
CA VAL A 36 -4.88 19.21 -3.46
C VAL A 36 -4.00 18.66 -4.58
N ALA A 37 -3.38 19.53 -5.39
CA ALA A 37 -2.47 19.14 -6.46
C ALA A 37 -1.27 18.35 -5.94
N TYR A 38 -0.64 18.83 -4.86
CA TYR A 38 0.46 18.12 -4.19
C TYR A 38 0.04 16.74 -3.67
N LEU A 39 -1.12 16.65 -3.00
CA LEU A 39 -1.61 15.37 -2.48
C LEU A 39 -1.90 14.38 -3.61
N TYR A 40 -2.46 14.86 -4.72
CA TYR A 40 -2.73 14.03 -5.87
C TYR A 40 -1.44 13.54 -6.56
N LEU A 41 -0.41 14.40 -6.68
CA LEU A 41 0.92 13.98 -7.13
C LEU A 41 1.52 12.91 -6.22
N CYS A 42 1.33 13.00 -4.90
CA CYS A 42 1.68 11.90 -4.00
C CYS A 42 0.94 10.61 -4.36
N ARG A 43 -0.38 10.66 -4.60
CA ARG A 43 -1.17 9.46 -4.97
C ARG A 43 -0.72 8.84 -6.29
N LEU A 44 -0.34 9.66 -7.27
CA LEU A 44 0.23 9.20 -8.53
C LEU A 44 1.57 8.48 -8.32
N GLU A 45 2.47 9.06 -7.53
CA GLU A 45 3.77 8.46 -7.20
C GLU A 45 3.62 7.15 -6.40
N GLU A 46 2.65 7.09 -5.48
CA GLU A 46 2.30 5.87 -4.74
C GLU A 46 1.84 4.76 -5.68
N ALA A 47 0.90 5.07 -6.57
CA ALA A 47 0.38 4.14 -7.57
C ALA A 47 1.47 3.67 -8.54
N LYS A 48 2.32 4.59 -8.99
CA LYS A 48 3.49 4.31 -9.83
C LYS A 48 4.38 3.25 -9.18
N ARG A 49 4.92 3.53 -7.99
CA ARG A 49 5.87 2.64 -7.32
C ARG A 49 5.26 1.27 -7.03
N TRP A 50 3.98 1.23 -6.71
CA TRP A 50 3.26 -0.02 -6.53
C TRP A 50 3.18 -0.83 -7.83
N MET A 51 2.77 -0.21 -8.94
CA MET A 51 2.74 -0.88 -10.25
C MET A 51 4.14 -1.34 -10.69
N GLU A 52 5.19 -0.54 -10.46
CA GLU A 52 6.58 -0.93 -10.75
C GLU A 52 7.01 -2.14 -9.90
N ALA A 53 6.60 -2.20 -8.63
CA ALA A 53 6.89 -3.32 -7.74
C ALA A 53 6.20 -4.62 -8.18
N VAL A 54 4.96 -4.52 -8.69
CA VAL A 54 4.19 -5.67 -9.20
C VAL A 54 4.71 -6.14 -10.57
N LEU A 55 4.99 -5.20 -11.49
CA LEU A 55 5.36 -5.50 -12.87
C LEU A 55 6.87 -5.75 -13.06
N GLY A 56 7.71 -5.26 -12.14
CA GLY A 56 9.16 -5.31 -12.28
C GLY A 56 9.70 -4.45 -13.42
N ALA A 57 8.95 -3.44 -13.86
CA ALA A 57 9.31 -2.53 -14.95
C ALA A 57 9.21 -1.08 -14.49
N GLU A 58 10.10 -0.21 -14.97
CA GLU A 58 10.05 1.23 -14.69
C GLU A 58 8.92 1.90 -15.46
N LEU A 59 8.20 2.78 -14.76
CA LEU A 59 7.12 3.60 -15.30
C LEU A 59 7.56 5.08 -15.38
N PRO A 60 6.94 5.88 -16.26
CA PRO A 60 7.28 7.29 -16.41
C PRO A 60 6.97 8.10 -15.14
N GLY A 61 7.38 9.38 -15.11
CA GLY A 61 7.13 10.26 -13.96
C GLY A 61 5.64 10.48 -13.67
N PRO A 62 5.25 10.93 -12.46
CA PRO A 62 3.85 11.13 -12.06
C PRO A 62 3.02 11.95 -13.05
N VAL A 63 3.58 13.02 -13.62
CA VAL A 63 2.92 13.89 -14.61
C VAL A 63 2.63 13.15 -15.92
N GLU A 64 3.53 12.29 -16.36
CA GLU A 64 3.39 11.53 -17.61
C GLU A 64 2.59 10.23 -17.42
N LEU A 65 2.54 9.72 -16.18
CA LEU A 65 1.89 8.47 -15.81
C LEU A 65 0.45 8.43 -16.31
N GLU A 66 -0.32 9.49 -16.04
CA GLU A 66 -1.72 9.60 -16.46
C GLU A 66 -1.90 9.36 -17.95
N ARG A 67 -1.03 9.97 -18.77
CA ARG A 67 -1.10 9.89 -20.23
C ARG A 67 -0.80 8.48 -20.72
N THR A 68 0.16 7.81 -20.09
CA THR A 68 0.57 6.45 -20.47
C THR A 68 -0.43 5.38 -20.06
N LEU A 69 -1.19 5.58 -18.98
CA LEU A 69 -2.24 4.64 -18.57
C LEU A 69 -3.44 4.61 -19.54
N ARG A 70 -3.64 5.66 -20.35
CA ARG A 70 -4.77 5.79 -21.28
C ARG A 70 -4.84 4.70 -22.34
N ASN A 71 -3.71 4.10 -22.71
CA ASN A 71 -3.66 3.01 -23.69
C ASN A 71 -4.02 1.63 -23.08
N GLY A 72 -4.17 1.57 -21.76
CA GLY A 72 -4.55 0.37 -21.00
C GLY A 72 -3.52 -0.75 -20.98
N VAL A 73 -2.36 -0.61 -21.63
CA VAL A 73 -1.36 -1.69 -21.74
C VAL A 73 -0.82 -2.05 -20.35
N THR A 74 -0.41 -1.04 -19.57
CA THR A 74 0.06 -1.25 -18.19
C THR A 74 -1.03 -1.87 -17.31
N LEU A 75 -2.28 -1.44 -17.46
CA LEU A 75 -3.42 -1.97 -16.71
C LEU A 75 -3.69 -3.45 -17.06
N ALA A 76 -3.63 -3.81 -18.34
CA ALA A 76 -3.81 -5.19 -18.77
C ALA A 76 -2.65 -6.10 -18.31
N LYS A 77 -1.41 -5.59 -18.32
CA LYS A 77 -0.25 -6.30 -17.77
C LYS A 77 -0.38 -6.50 -16.25
N LEU A 78 -0.91 -5.52 -15.54
CA LEU A 78 -1.23 -5.65 -14.11
C LEU A 78 -2.25 -6.77 -13.87
N SER A 79 -3.31 -6.83 -14.68
CA SER A 79 -4.30 -7.90 -14.61
C SER A 79 -3.76 -9.28 -14.88
N HIS A 80 -2.81 -9.41 -15.80
CA HIS A 80 -2.15 -10.69 -16.04
C HIS A 80 -1.45 -11.24 -14.77
N HIS A 81 -0.96 -10.37 -13.89
CA HIS A 81 -0.26 -10.79 -12.67
C HIS A 81 -1.19 -11.50 -11.66
N PHE A 82 -2.43 -11.04 -11.51
CA PHE A 82 -3.38 -11.59 -10.53
C PHE A 82 -4.48 -12.48 -11.14
N ASP A 83 -4.75 -12.37 -12.45
CA ASP A 83 -5.70 -13.21 -13.18
C ASP A 83 -5.16 -13.57 -14.60
N PRO A 84 -4.09 -14.38 -14.68
CA PRO A 84 -3.46 -14.76 -15.96
C PRO A 84 -4.37 -15.62 -16.84
N ALA A 85 -5.34 -16.33 -16.25
CA ALA A 85 -6.29 -17.16 -16.97
C ALA A 85 -7.28 -16.32 -17.78
N HIS A 86 -7.74 -15.20 -17.20
CA HIS A 86 -8.67 -14.28 -17.87
C HIS A 86 -7.96 -13.30 -18.81
N VAL A 87 -6.75 -12.87 -18.46
CA VAL A 87 -5.95 -11.90 -19.24
C VAL A 87 -4.61 -12.51 -19.66
N PRO A 88 -4.59 -13.36 -20.69
CA PRO A 88 -3.35 -13.86 -21.27
C PRO A 88 -2.62 -12.75 -22.03
N LEU A 89 -1.28 -12.74 -21.98
CA LEU A 89 -0.46 -11.67 -22.56
C LEU A 89 -0.67 -11.51 -24.06
N GLU A 90 -0.99 -12.58 -24.78
CA GLU A 90 -1.23 -12.56 -26.23
C GLU A 90 -2.49 -11.78 -26.62
N ARG A 91 -3.41 -11.57 -25.66
CA ARG A 91 -4.64 -10.82 -25.87
C ARG A 91 -4.46 -9.32 -25.67
N ILE A 92 -3.35 -8.90 -25.07
CA ILE A 92 -3.02 -7.48 -24.87
C ILE A 92 -2.66 -6.87 -26.22
N TYR A 93 -3.36 -5.82 -26.61
CA TYR A 93 -3.07 -5.06 -27.81
C TYR A 93 -1.86 -4.14 -27.57
N ASP A 94 -0.93 -4.13 -28.52
CA ASP A 94 0.29 -3.31 -28.50
C ASP A 94 1.11 -3.48 -27.19
N PRO A 95 1.52 -4.71 -26.83
CA PRO A 95 2.17 -4.98 -25.54
C PRO A 95 3.51 -4.23 -25.38
N ASP A 96 4.21 -3.95 -26.49
CA ASP A 96 5.48 -3.21 -26.51
C ASP A 96 5.27 -1.69 -26.70
N GLN A 97 4.03 -1.24 -26.87
CA GLN A 97 3.66 0.17 -27.05
C GLN A 97 4.30 0.86 -28.28
N HIS A 98 4.83 0.11 -29.26
CA HIS A 98 5.41 0.69 -30.47
C HIS A 98 4.37 1.48 -31.27
N ARG A 99 3.14 0.97 -31.38
CA ARG A 99 2.08 1.67 -32.13
C ARG A 99 1.62 2.93 -31.41
N TYR A 100 1.58 2.88 -30.08
CA TYR A 100 1.30 4.04 -29.25
C TYR A 100 2.39 5.12 -29.41
N GLN A 101 3.66 4.73 -29.50
CA GLN A 101 4.77 5.67 -29.73
C GLN A 101 4.75 6.28 -31.14
N ASP A 102 4.44 5.49 -32.16
CA ASP A 102 4.48 5.93 -33.57
C ASP A 102 3.24 6.75 -33.98
N VAL A 103 2.04 6.29 -33.59
CA VAL A 103 0.76 6.81 -34.10
C VAL A 103 -0.09 7.42 -32.98
N GLY A 104 0.26 7.19 -31.72
CA GLY A 104 -0.52 7.62 -30.56
C GLY A 104 -1.68 6.69 -30.23
N LEU A 105 -2.63 7.22 -29.48
CA LEU A 105 -3.76 6.47 -28.94
C LEU A 105 -4.76 6.05 -30.03
N GLN A 106 -4.96 4.74 -30.18
CA GLN A 106 -5.92 4.14 -31.12
C GLN A 106 -7.12 3.53 -30.39
N TYR A 107 -8.30 3.55 -31.00
CA TYR A 107 -9.53 3.01 -30.39
C TYR A 107 -9.38 1.57 -29.89
N ARG A 108 -8.59 0.74 -30.58
CA ARG A 108 -8.33 -0.65 -30.18
C ARG A 108 -7.68 -0.79 -28.79
N HIS A 109 -7.00 0.23 -28.28
CA HIS A 109 -6.48 0.24 -26.91
C HIS A 109 -7.59 0.17 -25.84
N THR A 110 -8.84 0.49 -26.19
CA THR A 110 -9.99 0.27 -25.30
C THR A 110 -10.17 -1.21 -24.92
N GLU A 111 -9.72 -2.14 -25.77
CA GLU A 111 -9.71 -3.57 -25.46
C GLU A 111 -8.87 -3.87 -24.22
N ASN A 112 -7.70 -3.23 -24.07
CA ASN A 112 -6.81 -3.40 -22.92
C ASN A 112 -7.48 -2.94 -21.61
N ILE A 113 -8.17 -1.79 -21.65
CA ILE A 113 -8.92 -1.27 -20.49
C ILE A 113 -10.05 -2.22 -20.10
N ASN A 114 -10.76 -2.77 -21.10
CA ASN A 114 -11.85 -3.72 -20.87
C ASN A 114 -11.35 -5.07 -20.31
N LEU A 115 -10.16 -5.51 -20.71
CA LEU A 115 -9.51 -6.70 -20.13
C LEU A 115 -9.22 -6.47 -18.64
N TRP A 116 -8.63 -5.32 -18.31
CA TRP A 116 -8.36 -4.96 -16.91
C TRP A 116 -9.63 -4.91 -16.07
N ARG A 117 -10.69 -4.25 -16.58
CA ARG A 117 -12.00 -4.21 -15.90
C ARG A 117 -12.58 -5.60 -15.67
N SER A 118 -12.47 -6.49 -16.65
CA SER A 118 -12.99 -7.86 -16.56
C SER A 118 -12.19 -8.70 -15.55
N ALA A 119 -10.88 -8.52 -15.47
CA ALA A 119 -10.05 -9.17 -14.46
C ALA A 119 -10.39 -8.69 -13.05
N MET A 120 -10.63 -7.39 -12.83
CA MET A 120 -11.06 -6.88 -11.51
C MET A 120 -12.43 -7.45 -11.09
N MET A 121 -13.36 -7.59 -12.04
CA MET A 121 -14.65 -8.26 -11.81
C MET A 121 -14.48 -9.73 -11.43
N SER A 122 -13.61 -10.45 -12.16
CA SER A 122 -13.26 -11.85 -11.88
C SER A 122 -12.61 -12.02 -10.51
N ALA A 123 -11.73 -11.09 -10.13
CA ALA A 123 -11.06 -11.09 -8.83
C ALA A 123 -11.97 -10.72 -7.66
N GLY A 124 -13.14 -10.12 -7.90
CA GLY A 124 -14.13 -9.78 -6.87
C GLY A 124 -13.99 -8.39 -6.25
N LEU A 125 -13.26 -7.46 -6.89
CA LEU A 125 -13.22 -6.07 -6.43
C LEU A 125 -14.62 -5.42 -6.59
N PRO A 126 -15.16 -4.63 -5.64
CA PRO A 126 -16.49 -4.02 -5.79
C PRO A 126 -16.57 -3.04 -6.97
N SER A 127 -17.71 -3.02 -7.65
CA SER A 127 -17.88 -2.22 -8.88
C SER A 127 -17.93 -0.71 -8.65
N VAL A 128 -18.12 -0.26 -7.41
CA VAL A 128 -18.06 1.16 -7.02
C VAL A 128 -16.73 1.80 -7.38
N PHE A 129 -15.64 1.03 -7.36
CA PHE A 129 -14.29 1.52 -7.66
C PHE A 129 -14.01 1.60 -9.16
N TYR A 130 -14.84 1.02 -10.04
CA TYR A 130 -14.49 0.89 -11.44
C TYR A 130 -14.64 2.21 -12.20
N PRO A 131 -13.58 2.68 -12.89
CA PRO A 131 -13.74 3.74 -13.88
C PRO A 131 -14.44 3.18 -15.12
N GLU A 132 -15.11 4.07 -15.86
CA GLU A 132 -15.61 3.75 -17.19
C GLU A 132 -14.46 3.77 -18.20
N THR A 133 -14.61 3.05 -19.32
CA THR A 133 -13.61 3.07 -20.40
C THR A 133 -13.36 4.48 -20.93
N ILE A 134 -14.39 5.35 -20.91
CA ILE A 134 -14.28 6.76 -21.32
C ILE A 134 -13.48 7.60 -20.32
N ASP A 135 -13.54 7.29 -19.02
CA ASP A 135 -12.78 7.98 -17.97
C ASP A 135 -11.28 7.83 -18.23
N VAL A 136 -10.86 6.62 -18.60
CA VAL A 136 -9.46 6.27 -18.88
C VAL A 136 -9.04 6.67 -20.30
N TYR A 137 -9.72 6.17 -21.32
CA TYR A 137 -9.27 6.33 -22.72
C TYR A 137 -9.25 7.79 -23.16
N ASN A 138 -10.31 8.55 -22.85
CA ASN A 138 -10.37 9.97 -23.19
C ASN A 138 -9.71 10.86 -22.14
N GLY A 139 -9.32 10.31 -20.98
CA GLY A 139 -8.79 11.08 -19.86
C GLY A 139 -9.82 12.00 -19.23
N LYS A 140 -11.11 11.62 -19.23
CA LYS A 140 -12.16 12.43 -18.61
C LYS A 140 -12.06 12.45 -17.08
N ASN A 141 -11.66 11.33 -16.49
CA ASN A 141 -11.54 11.18 -15.05
C ASN A 141 -10.41 10.19 -14.71
N ILE A 142 -9.16 10.59 -14.94
CA ILE A 142 -7.99 9.84 -14.50
C ILE A 142 -7.90 9.74 -12.97
N PRO A 143 -8.30 10.74 -12.16
CA PRO A 143 -8.31 10.58 -10.71
C PRO A 143 -9.11 9.36 -10.23
N LYS A 144 -10.25 9.04 -10.86
CA LYS A 144 -11.01 7.81 -10.58
C LYS A 144 -10.26 6.53 -10.95
N LEU A 145 -9.47 6.54 -12.02
CA LEU A 145 -8.56 5.44 -12.34
C LEU A 145 -7.51 5.25 -11.24
N ILE A 146 -6.89 6.33 -10.77
CA ILE A 146 -5.89 6.26 -9.70
C ILE A 146 -6.54 5.76 -8.41
N HIS A 147 -7.72 6.26 -8.06
CA HIS A 147 -8.51 5.76 -6.93
C HIS A 147 -8.78 4.26 -7.03
N CYS A 148 -9.18 3.77 -8.21
CA CYS A 148 -9.36 2.35 -8.48
C CYS A 148 -8.08 1.53 -8.30
N ILE A 149 -6.93 2.04 -8.76
CA ILE A 149 -5.62 1.38 -8.58
C ILE A 149 -5.28 1.26 -7.10
N HIS A 150 -5.51 2.32 -6.30
CA HIS A 150 -5.32 2.28 -4.86
C HIS A 150 -6.23 1.22 -4.21
N ALA A 151 -7.51 1.20 -4.56
CA ALA A 151 -8.45 0.19 -4.06
C ALA A 151 -8.02 -1.24 -4.43
N LEU A 152 -7.62 -1.47 -5.68
CA LEU A 152 -7.09 -2.74 -6.15
C LEU A 152 -5.82 -3.13 -5.38
N SER A 153 -4.93 -2.19 -5.09
CA SER A 153 -3.70 -2.47 -4.34
C SER A 153 -3.99 -2.96 -2.92
N HIS A 154 -4.94 -2.32 -2.22
CA HIS A 154 -5.39 -2.75 -0.90
C HIS A 154 -6.04 -4.13 -0.95
N PHE A 155 -6.93 -4.34 -1.93
CA PHE A 155 -7.60 -5.62 -2.15
C PHE A 155 -6.60 -6.76 -2.40
N LEU A 156 -5.68 -6.60 -3.34
CA LEU A 156 -4.68 -7.62 -3.67
C LEU A 156 -3.69 -7.86 -2.53
N SER A 157 -3.35 -6.82 -1.76
CA SER A 157 -2.51 -6.97 -0.58
C SER A 157 -3.21 -7.77 0.52
N GLN A 158 -4.52 -7.61 0.72
CA GLN A 158 -5.29 -8.42 1.66
C GLN A 158 -5.36 -9.90 1.24
N GLN A 159 -5.37 -10.16 -0.07
CA GLN A 159 -5.34 -11.52 -0.62
C GLN A 159 -3.92 -12.13 -0.70
N GLY A 160 -2.88 -11.37 -0.33
CA GLY A 160 -1.48 -11.82 -0.43
C GLY A 160 -0.95 -11.94 -1.87
N LEU A 161 -1.64 -11.34 -2.85
CA LEU A 161 -1.29 -11.41 -4.28
C LEU A 161 -0.35 -10.28 -4.74
N ALA A 162 -0.26 -9.18 -3.98
CA ALA A 162 0.57 -8.03 -4.30
C ALA A 162 1.15 -7.39 -3.03
N PRO A 163 2.29 -6.67 -3.10
CA PRO A 163 2.78 -5.88 -1.99
C PRO A 163 1.80 -4.73 -1.64
N PRO A 164 1.78 -4.26 -0.38
CA PRO A 164 0.98 -3.11 0.01
C PRO A 164 1.50 -1.82 -0.63
N ILE A 165 0.58 -0.92 -0.98
CA ILE A 165 0.93 0.44 -1.42
C ILE A 165 1.46 1.25 -0.23
N LEU A 166 2.57 1.97 -0.44
CA LEU A 166 3.24 2.74 0.62
C LEU A 166 2.76 4.19 0.61
N GLY A 167 2.37 4.73 1.76
CA GLY A 167 2.06 6.16 1.90
C GLY A 167 3.31 7.05 1.81
N LEU A 168 3.31 7.97 0.85
CA LEU A 168 4.40 8.90 0.51
C LEU A 168 4.08 10.37 0.81
N LYS A 169 2.87 10.68 1.28
CA LYS A 169 2.49 12.02 1.76
C LYS A 169 3.53 12.58 2.73
N GLY A 170 4.18 13.69 2.33
CA GLY A 170 5.19 14.38 3.14
C GLY A 170 6.60 13.78 3.07
N LYS A 171 6.81 12.71 2.30
CA LYS A 171 8.13 12.06 2.10
C LYS A 171 8.74 12.38 0.73
N VAL A 172 7.93 12.85 -0.21
CA VAL A 172 8.32 13.21 -1.57
C VAL A 172 8.04 14.69 -1.79
N SER A 173 8.96 15.37 -2.48
CA SER A 173 8.83 16.76 -2.88
C SER A 173 8.73 16.83 -4.40
N PHE A 174 7.82 17.66 -4.90
CA PHE A 174 7.65 17.97 -6.32
C PHE A 174 8.14 19.39 -6.58
N THR A 175 8.48 19.66 -7.85
CA THR A 175 8.81 21.00 -8.31
C THR A 175 7.57 21.88 -8.37
N ASP A 176 7.77 23.20 -8.28
CA ASP A 176 6.66 24.16 -8.39
C ASP A 176 5.98 24.04 -9.77
N GLU A 177 6.74 23.72 -10.83
CA GLU A 177 6.20 23.48 -12.17
C GLU A 177 5.26 22.27 -12.21
N GLU A 178 5.61 21.15 -11.57
CA GLU A 178 4.76 19.95 -11.49
C GLU A 178 3.47 20.23 -10.71
N ILE A 179 3.58 20.96 -9.58
CA ILE A 179 2.43 21.32 -8.75
C ILE A 179 1.49 22.26 -9.52
N ASN A 180 2.04 23.28 -10.18
CA ASN A 180 1.25 24.23 -10.98
C ASN A 180 0.59 23.56 -12.19
N HIS A 181 1.29 22.62 -12.83
CA HIS A 181 0.73 21.83 -13.93
C HIS A 181 -0.48 21.03 -13.45
N MET A 182 -0.33 20.32 -12.34
CA MET A 182 -1.40 19.50 -11.77
C MET A 182 -2.56 20.35 -11.23
N GLU A 183 -2.28 21.51 -10.64
CA GLU A 183 -3.31 22.47 -10.23
C GLU A 183 -4.17 22.90 -11.43
N LEU A 184 -3.53 23.20 -12.56
CA LEU A 184 -4.22 23.57 -13.79
C LEU A 184 -5.09 22.42 -14.32
N GLU A 185 -4.55 21.20 -14.37
CA GLU A 185 -5.30 20.02 -14.82
C GLU A 185 -6.53 19.78 -13.93
N LEU A 186 -6.35 19.75 -12.60
CA LEU A 186 -7.45 19.56 -11.65
C LEU A 186 -8.48 20.69 -11.69
N SER A 187 -8.08 21.92 -11.97
CA SER A 187 -9.02 23.06 -12.11
C SER A 187 -9.94 22.96 -13.33
N GLN A 188 -9.53 22.21 -14.36
CA GLN A 188 -10.32 21.98 -15.58
C GLN A 188 -11.34 20.86 -15.40
N HIS A 189 -11.15 19.98 -14.42
CA HIS A 189 -12.12 18.96 -14.06
C HIS A 189 -13.19 19.57 -13.13
N HIS A 190 -14.46 19.44 -13.51
CA HIS A 190 -15.58 20.01 -12.75
C HIS A 190 -16.06 19.12 -11.60
N ASP A 191 -15.60 17.86 -11.54
CA ASP A 191 -16.02 16.90 -10.53
C ASP A 191 -15.04 16.93 -9.34
N PRO A 192 -15.56 16.94 -8.09
CA PRO A 192 -14.71 16.88 -6.92
C PRO A 192 -13.96 15.54 -6.88
N MET A 193 -12.65 15.62 -6.58
CA MET A 193 -11.81 14.44 -6.41
C MET A 193 -12.31 13.59 -5.23
N GLU A 194 -12.42 12.28 -5.44
CA GLU A 194 -12.80 11.30 -4.42
C GLU A 194 -11.75 11.25 -3.29
N SER A 195 -12.20 10.93 -2.06
CA SER A 195 -11.32 10.82 -0.89
C SER A 195 -10.48 9.55 -0.97
N PHE A 196 -9.16 9.71 -0.99
CA PHE A 196 -8.22 8.57 -0.95
C PHE A 196 -7.95 8.05 0.47
N GLU A 197 -8.41 8.74 1.51
CA GLU A 197 -8.16 8.32 2.90
C GLU A 197 -9.14 7.22 3.34
N ASP A 198 -10.31 7.15 2.71
CA ASP A 198 -11.41 6.26 3.11
C ASP A 198 -11.43 4.91 2.35
N ILE A 199 -10.50 4.70 1.41
CA ILE A 199 -10.51 3.53 0.50
C ILE A 199 -10.52 2.21 1.27
N GLY A 200 -9.68 2.10 2.31
CA GLY A 200 -9.60 0.89 3.13
C GLY A 200 -10.88 0.62 3.90
N ASP A 201 -11.53 1.66 4.41
CA ASP A 201 -12.78 1.56 5.16
C ASP A 201 -13.94 1.18 4.24
N ILE A 202 -14.05 1.81 3.06
CA ILE A 202 -15.05 1.49 2.03
C ILE A 202 -14.85 0.06 1.53
N LEU A 203 -13.61 -0.36 1.26
CA LEU A 203 -13.32 -1.74 0.86
C LEU A 203 -13.74 -2.72 1.96
N THR A 204 -13.45 -2.40 3.22
CA THR A 204 -13.82 -3.27 4.35
C THR A 204 -15.34 -3.33 4.49
N GLU A 205 -16.06 -2.23 4.32
CA GLU A 205 -17.53 -2.18 4.37
C GLU A 205 -18.14 -3.00 3.22
N GLU A 206 -17.69 -2.79 1.99
CA GLU A 206 -18.22 -3.46 0.78
C GLU A 206 -17.82 -4.94 0.68
N LEU A 207 -16.64 -5.30 1.18
CA LEU A 207 -16.15 -6.69 1.22
C LEU A 207 -16.46 -7.39 2.54
N SER A 208 -17.07 -6.70 3.52
CA SER A 208 -17.39 -7.32 4.80
C SER A 208 -18.39 -8.45 4.61
N VAL A 209 -17.83 -9.64 4.49
CA VAL A 209 -18.47 -10.85 4.99
C VAL A 209 -18.68 -10.59 6.47
N ASP A 210 -19.94 -10.58 6.89
CA ASP A 210 -20.45 -10.40 8.26
C ASP A 210 -19.32 -10.34 9.30
N ALA A 211 -18.89 -9.15 9.73
CA ALA A 211 -17.69 -8.99 10.58
C ALA A 211 -17.75 -9.87 11.85
N ALA A 212 -18.96 -10.18 12.30
CA ALA A 212 -19.24 -11.16 13.35
C ALA A 212 -18.81 -12.59 12.97
N ALA A 213 -19.04 -13.03 11.73
CA ALA A 213 -18.62 -14.33 11.21
C ALA A 213 -17.10 -14.44 11.08
N VAL A 214 -16.40 -13.38 10.65
CA VAL A 214 -14.93 -13.34 10.60
C VAL A 214 -14.35 -13.44 12.01
N GLN A 215 -14.86 -12.64 12.95
CA GLN A 215 -14.42 -12.72 14.35
C GLN A 215 -14.69 -14.11 14.95
N THR A 216 -15.85 -14.69 14.67
CA THR A 216 -16.19 -16.06 15.11
C THR A 216 -15.23 -17.11 14.51
N ALA A 217 -14.81 -16.94 13.25
CA ALA A 217 -13.85 -17.84 12.61
C ALA A 217 -12.46 -17.72 13.26
N VAL A 218 -12.01 -16.49 13.53
CA VAL A 218 -10.75 -16.23 14.24
C VAL A 218 -10.78 -16.81 15.65
N ASP A 219 -11.88 -16.64 16.38
CA ASP A 219 -12.06 -17.20 17.73
C ASP A 219 -12.06 -18.74 17.71
N ALA A 220 -12.67 -19.34 16.68
CA ALA A 220 -12.65 -20.79 16.49
C ALA A 220 -11.24 -21.32 16.22
N VAL A 221 -10.44 -20.64 15.38
CA VAL A 221 -9.03 -20.99 15.15
C VAL A 221 -8.21 -20.86 16.43
N ASN A 222 -8.36 -19.76 17.16
CA ASN A 222 -7.65 -19.53 18.42
C ASN A 222 -8.02 -20.59 19.47
N ALA A 223 -9.29 -20.97 19.57
CA ALA A 223 -9.75 -22.02 20.47
C ALA A 223 -9.21 -23.41 20.08
N ALA A 224 -9.13 -23.71 18.78
CA ALA A 224 -8.59 -24.97 18.27
C ALA A 224 -7.08 -25.09 18.52
N VAL A 225 -6.33 -24.00 18.26
CA VAL A 225 -4.89 -23.90 18.54
C VAL A 225 -4.64 -24.03 20.04
N ALA A 226 -5.44 -23.38 20.89
CA ALA A 226 -5.33 -23.49 22.34
C ALA A 226 -5.55 -24.91 22.88
N ARG A 227 -6.32 -25.74 22.17
CA ARG A 227 -6.57 -27.15 22.51
C ARG A 227 -5.49 -28.10 21.96
N GLY A 228 -4.58 -27.62 21.11
CA GLY A 228 -3.52 -28.43 20.51
C GLY A 228 -4.03 -29.52 19.56
N GLN A 229 -5.25 -29.40 19.03
CA GLN A 229 -5.89 -30.44 18.22
C GLN A 229 -5.76 -30.13 16.73
N LEU A 230 -4.84 -30.84 16.05
CA LEU A 230 -4.60 -30.69 14.60
C LEU A 230 -5.88 -30.77 13.75
N GLY A 231 -6.77 -31.73 14.04
CA GLY A 231 -8.02 -31.89 13.30
C GLY A 231 -9.00 -30.72 13.49
N ALA A 232 -9.09 -30.18 14.70
CA ALA A 232 -9.95 -29.04 15.00
C ALA A 232 -9.40 -27.74 14.38
N THR A 233 -8.08 -27.55 14.41
CA THR A 233 -7.43 -26.41 13.76
C THR A 233 -7.60 -26.50 12.27
N ALA A 234 -7.49 -27.70 11.69
CA ALA A 234 -7.76 -27.90 10.28
C ALA A 234 -9.19 -27.56 9.87
N GLN A 235 -10.17 -27.94 10.68
CA GLN A 235 -11.56 -27.58 10.44
C GLN A 235 -11.81 -26.06 10.59
N ALA A 236 -11.18 -25.43 11.58
CA ALA A 236 -11.31 -23.99 11.80
C ALA A 236 -10.65 -23.17 10.69
N LEU A 237 -9.50 -23.62 10.16
CA LEU A 237 -8.79 -23.00 9.04
C LEU A 237 -9.53 -23.18 7.70
N ARG A 238 -10.37 -24.22 7.58
CA ARG A 238 -11.27 -24.43 6.42
C ARG A 238 -12.51 -23.52 6.46
N ASN A 239 -12.74 -22.78 7.54
CA ASN A 239 -13.89 -21.90 7.61
C ASN A 239 -13.80 -20.82 6.51
N PRO A 240 -14.77 -20.73 5.57
CA PRO A 240 -14.74 -19.71 4.52
C PRO A 240 -14.76 -18.29 5.08
N ALA A 241 -15.34 -18.08 6.27
CA ALA A 241 -15.30 -16.79 6.97
C ALA A 241 -13.92 -16.44 7.54
N ALA A 242 -12.96 -17.39 7.57
CA ALA A 242 -11.57 -17.09 7.90
C ALA A 242 -10.80 -16.47 6.70
N LEU A 243 -11.42 -16.39 5.51
CA LEU A 243 -10.84 -15.78 4.30
C LEU A 243 -9.44 -16.33 3.92
N LEU A 244 -9.16 -17.58 4.29
CA LEU A 244 -7.91 -18.26 3.98
C LEU A 244 -8.01 -18.90 2.59
N THR A 245 -7.19 -18.46 1.64
CA THR A 245 -7.06 -19.06 0.31
C THR A 245 -5.82 -19.93 0.23
N GLY A 246 -5.85 -20.98 -0.60
CA GLY A 246 -4.66 -21.80 -0.88
C GLY A 246 -4.18 -22.71 0.27
N LEU A 247 -5.05 -23.06 1.22
CA LEU A 247 -4.72 -23.95 2.34
C LEU A 247 -4.26 -25.34 1.83
N GLN A 248 -3.02 -25.72 2.15
CA GLN A 248 -2.47 -27.03 1.79
C GLN A 248 -2.59 -28.03 2.95
N GLU A 249 -3.40 -29.08 2.76
CA GLU A 249 -3.65 -30.10 3.78
C GLU A 249 -2.40 -30.88 4.21
N ALA A 250 -1.39 -30.95 3.34
CA ALA A 250 -0.12 -31.61 3.63
C ALA A 250 0.70 -30.88 4.72
N HIS A 251 0.43 -29.59 4.97
CA HIS A 251 1.22 -28.73 5.86
C HIS A 251 0.50 -28.32 7.14
N MET A 252 -0.62 -28.99 7.49
CA MET A 252 -1.43 -28.62 8.65
C MET A 252 -0.68 -28.71 9.99
N SER A 253 0.29 -29.62 10.11
CA SER A 253 1.16 -29.70 11.27
C SER A 253 2.04 -28.45 11.42
N SER A 254 2.64 -27.99 10.33
CA SER A 254 3.45 -26.77 10.31
C SER A 254 2.62 -25.52 10.62
N TYR A 255 1.39 -25.44 10.09
CA TYR A 255 0.48 -24.33 10.42
C TYR A 255 0.09 -24.31 11.90
N GLN A 256 -0.18 -25.47 12.49
CA GLN A 256 -0.49 -25.59 13.91
C GLN A 256 0.68 -25.11 14.78
N GLU A 257 1.90 -25.57 14.50
CA GLU A 257 3.09 -25.19 15.25
C GLU A 257 3.37 -23.69 15.13
N ALA A 258 3.24 -23.12 13.93
CA ALA A 258 3.41 -21.69 13.72
C ALA A 258 2.37 -20.87 14.51
N LEU A 259 1.08 -21.22 14.41
CA LEU A 259 0.01 -20.53 15.14
C LEU A 259 0.20 -20.62 16.66
N GLU A 260 0.69 -21.75 17.16
CA GLU A 260 1.00 -21.93 18.57
C GLU A 260 2.17 -21.05 19.01
N GLN A 261 3.26 -20.99 18.22
CA GLN A 261 4.39 -20.11 18.47
C GLN A 261 4.00 -18.62 18.48
N ALA A 262 3.15 -18.17 17.57
CA ALA A 262 2.68 -16.79 17.61
C ALA A 262 1.77 -16.50 18.79
N ARG A 263 0.95 -17.47 19.20
CA ARG A 263 0.15 -17.33 20.43
C ARG A 263 1.06 -17.14 21.64
N MET A 264 2.15 -17.89 21.74
CA MET A 264 3.14 -17.76 22.82
C MET A 264 3.80 -16.38 22.78
N ARG A 265 4.30 -15.94 21.62
CA ARG A 265 4.90 -14.60 21.45
C ARG A 265 3.93 -13.47 21.80
N LYS A 266 2.66 -13.60 21.42
CA LYS A 266 1.61 -12.64 21.79
C LYS A 266 1.39 -12.61 23.31
N ALA A 267 1.39 -13.76 23.97
CA ALA A 267 1.25 -13.84 25.43
C ALA A 267 2.46 -13.23 26.15
N GLU A 268 3.67 -13.42 25.62
CA GLU A 268 4.91 -12.80 26.12
C GLU A 268 4.87 -11.28 25.97
N LEU A 269 4.53 -10.77 24.78
CA LEU A 269 4.39 -9.33 24.53
C LEU A 269 3.28 -8.72 25.37
N ALA A 270 2.14 -9.40 25.54
CA ALA A 270 1.06 -8.92 26.41
C ALA A 270 1.46 -8.90 27.90
N ALA A 271 2.31 -9.86 28.33
CA ALA A 271 2.87 -9.86 29.68
C ALA A 271 3.87 -8.71 29.89
N ASP A 272 4.65 -8.37 28.87
CA ASP A 272 5.57 -7.23 28.89
C ASP A 272 4.85 -5.87 28.79
N GLN A 273 3.69 -5.81 28.11
CA GLN A 273 2.89 -4.60 27.95
C GLN A 273 2.19 -4.15 29.25
N VAL A 274 2.04 -5.04 30.23
CA VAL A 274 1.65 -4.68 31.60
C VAL A 274 2.73 -3.84 32.32
N ARG A 275 3.94 -3.74 31.75
CA ARG A 275 5.07 -2.98 32.32
C ARG A 275 5.36 -1.63 31.62
N SER A 276 4.74 -1.35 30.48
CA SER A 276 4.94 -0.09 29.74
C SER A 276 3.71 0.24 28.89
N ASP A 277 2.84 1.09 29.43
CA ASP A 277 1.78 1.76 28.69
C ASP A 277 2.44 2.69 27.65
N TRP A 278 2.32 2.39 26.35
CA TRP A 278 2.20 3.31 25.20
C TRP A 278 2.22 2.53 23.86
N SER A 279 1.06 2.55 23.18
CA SER A 279 0.80 2.64 21.73
C SER A 279 1.56 1.79 20.71
N GLU A 280 0.92 0.73 20.22
CA GLU A 280 0.72 0.45 18.78
C GLU A 280 -0.35 -0.66 18.67
N LYS A 281 -1.55 -0.30 18.19
CA LYS A 281 -2.62 -1.27 17.89
C LYS A 281 -2.45 -1.71 16.44
N GLU A 282 -1.57 -2.68 16.20
CA GLU A 282 -1.71 -3.52 15.00
C GLU A 282 -2.56 -4.75 15.36
N PRO A 283 -3.68 -4.99 14.67
CA PRO A 283 -4.37 -6.27 14.78
C PRO A 283 -3.49 -7.35 14.15
N PHE A 284 -2.72 -8.05 14.99
CA PHE A 284 -1.94 -9.21 14.58
C PHE A 284 -2.92 -10.28 14.07
N HIS A 285 -2.98 -10.44 12.74
CA HIS A 285 -3.95 -11.31 12.07
C HIS A 285 -3.34 -12.70 11.84
N PRO A 286 -3.95 -13.80 12.33
CA PRO A 286 -3.47 -15.18 12.11
C PRO A 286 -3.22 -15.52 10.62
N ILE A 287 -3.99 -14.88 9.73
CA ILE A 287 -3.83 -14.95 8.27
C ILE A 287 -2.43 -14.53 7.80
N ILE A 288 -1.87 -13.42 8.32
CA ILE A 288 -0.55 -12.91 7.90
C ILE A 288 0.54 -13.95 8.17
N GLN A 289 0.42 -14.68 9.27
CA GLN A 289 1.40 -15.68 9.65
C GLN A 289 1.30 -16.95 8.79
N ILE A 290 0.09 -17.38 8.43
CA ILE A 290 -0.12 -18.50 7.52
C ILE A 290 0.48 -18.18 6.14
N PHE A 291 0.28 -16.96 5.64
CA PHE A 291 0.91 -16.51 4.38
C PHE A 291 2.44 -16.46 4.48
N CYS A 292 3.01 -15.97 5.58
CA CYS A 292 4.47 -15.99 5.78
C CYS A 292 5.03 -17.42 5.79
N GLN A 293 4.36 -18.36 6.47
CA GLN A 293 4.78 -19.76 6.51
C GLN A 293 4.66 -20.44 5.15
N GLN A 294 3.64 -20.10 4.36
CA GLN A 294 3.45 -20.63 3.02
C GLN A 294 4.56 -20.17 2.06
N ALA A 295 5.02 -18.92 2.19
CA ALA A 295 6.18 -18.41 1.46
C ALA A 295 7.48 -19.17 1.83
N GLU A 296 7.66 -19.51 3.10
CA GLU A 296 8.82 -20.30 3.57
C GLU A 296 8.79 -21.75 3.06
N LEU A 297 7.62 -22.38 3.02
CA LEU A 297 7.45 -23.77 2.55
C LEU A 297 7.66 -23.90 1.03
N GLN A 298 7.29 -22.88 0.26
CA GLN A 298 7.57 -22.83 -1.19
C GLN A 298 9.05 -22.56 -1.49
N ALA A 299 9.81 -22.02 -0.54
CA ALA A 299 11.23 -21.69 -0.67
C ALA A 299 12.19 -22.84 -0.25
N GLY A 300 11.78 -24.10 -0.38
CA GLY A 300 12.43 -25.29 0.20
C GLY A 300 13.97 -25.41 0.11
N PRO A 301 14.60 -26.33 0.88
CA PRO A 301 16.02 -26.27 1.28
C PRO A 301 17.06 -26.59 0.20
N GLY A 302 16.75 -26.46 -1.09
CA GLY A 302 17.54 -27.08 -2.17
C GLY A 302 17.58 -26.38 -3.52
N ALA A 303 17.22 -25.09 -3.63
CA ALA A 303 17.35 -24.35 -4.90
C ALA A 303 18.57 -23.41 -4.90
N ALA A 304 19.77 -23.98 -4.85
CA ALA A 304 20.93 -23.30 -5.42
C ALA A 304 20.86 -23.42 -6.94
N ASN A 305 20.26 -22.43 -7.61
CA ASN A 305 20.39 -22.27 -9.07
C ASN A 305 20.89 -20.84 -9.35
N PRO A 306 22.02 -20.66 -10.06
CA PRO A 306 22.58 -19.35 -10.33
C PRO A 306 21.85 -18.74 -11.53
N GLY A 307 20.84 -17.92 -11.26
CA GLY A 307 20.13 -17.20 -12.31
C GLY A 307 18.74 -16.79 -11.87
N GLY A 308 18.63 -15.55 -11.40
CA GLY A 308 17.34 -14.85 -11.27
C GLY A 308 16.43 -15.33 -10.14
N THR A 309 16.72 -14.92 -8.90
CA THR A 309 15.72 -14.74 -7.82
C THR A 309 16.32 -13.86 -6.72
N GLY A 310 16.62 -12.61 -7.07
CA GLY A 310 16.92 -11.58 -6.08
C GLY A 310 15.65 -10.84 -5.72
N ARG A 311 14.92 -11.28 -4.69
CA ARG A 311 14.09 -10.46 -3.78
C ARG A 311 13.09 -11.29 -2.96
N ALA A 312 13.60 -12.07 -2.01
CA ALA A 312 12.84 -12.45 -0.80
C ALA A 312 13.53 -11.99 0.50
N SER A 313 14.67 -11.28 0.41
CA SER A 313 15.43 -10.80 1.59
C SER A 313 15.17 -9.34 1.98
N LEU A 314 14.04 -8.74 1.60
CA LEU A 314 13.78 -7.31 1.85
C LEU A 314 12.65 -7.00 2.84
N LEU A 315 11.99 -8.00 3.43
CA LEU A 315 10.92 -7.77 4.42
C LEU A 315 11.36 -8.02 5.88
N LEU A 316 12.63 -8.32 6.13
CA LEU A 316 13.19 -8.50 7.49
C LEU A 316 14.29 -7.48 7.88
N ARG A 317 14.38 -6.34 7.21
CA ARG A 317 15.09 -5.17 7.78
C ARG A 317 14.10 -4.13 8.24
N GLY A 318 13.52 -4.42 9.42
CA GLY A 318 13.05 -3.38 10.31
C GLY A 318 14.21 -2.45 10.62
N SER A 319 14.08 -1.22 10.14
CA SER A 319 14.92 -0.07 10.41
C SER A 319 14.95 0.19 11.92
N GLY A 320 15.99 -0.27 12.60
CA GLY A 320 16.39 0.30 13.89
C GLY A 320 16.82 1.77 13.69
N PRO A 321 16.67 2.65 14.70
CA PRO A 321 16.81 4.08 14.52
C PRO A 321 18.26 4.46 14.21
N ALA A 322 18.46 5.11 13.07
CA ALA A 322 19.70 5.78 12.73
C ALA A 322 19.86 7.02 13.63
N SER A 323 20.60 6.87 14.72
CA SER A 323 21.26 7.99 15.40
C SER A 323 22.72 8.05 14.97
N GLY A 324 23.20 9.23 14.58
CA GLY A 324 24.56 9.44 14.09
C GLY A 324 25.60 9.34 15.21
N TRP A 325 26.62 8.49 14.97
CA TRP A 325 28.09 8.59 15.19
C TRP A 325 28.66 9.49 16.33
N PRO A 326 29.87 9.19 16.93
CA PRO A 326 30.98 8.41 16.35
C PRO A 326 31.79 7.46 17.28
N ARG A 327 32.45 6.49 16.64
CA ARG A 327 33.81 5.91 16.87
C ARG A 327 34.34 5.60 18.30
N ARG A 328 34.88 4.37 18.38
CA ARG A 328 35.97 3.79 19.22
C ARG A 328 35.55 3.13 20.55
N LEU A 329 35.77 1.81 20.59
CA LEU A 329 36.62 1.03 21.54
C LEU A 329 36.17 -0.45 21.44
N LEU A 330 36.84 -1.25 20.60
CA LEU A 330 37.78 -2.30 21.01
C LEU A 330 37.22 -3.26 22.09
N CYS A 331 36.78 -4.44 21.66
CA CYS A 331 36.81 -5.64 22.50
C CYS A 331 38.25 -6.10 22.66
N GLY A 332 38.58 -6.51 23.89
CA GLY A 332 39.82 -7.18 24.26
C GLY A 332 39.75 -7.61 25.72
N SER A 333 39.00 -8.69 25.95
CA SER A 333 38.97 -9.63 27.07
C SER A 333 40.28 -9.81 27.87
N PRO A 334 40.26 -10.43 29.08
CA PRO A 334 39.22 -11.33 29.64
C PRO A 334 38.18 -10.68 30.53
#